data_AF-A0A840G7U3-F1
#
_entry.id   AF-A0A840G7U3-F1
#
_cell.length_a   1.000
_cell.length_b   1.000
_cell.length_c   1.000
_cell.angle_alpha   90.00
_cell.angle_beta   90.00
_cell.angle_gamma   90.00
#
_symmetry.space_group_name_H-M   'P 1'
#
loop_
_entity.id
_entity.type
_entity.pdbx_description
1 polymer ?
#
loop_
_entity_poly.entity_id
_entity_poly.type
_entity_poly.pdbx_seq_one_letter_code
_entity_poly.pdbx_strand_id
1 'polypeptide(L)'
;MSGEAGGTIRVHRRQSWSSVPDAVLEAVGMSFGARLVLAWLLGRPTDWEIRIGHMCRVLGLTEKTWPRIRDELRAAGFFESERTRRKEGEGMGRFEWRNAVTDAPLYAIPPKRGNGSTIPPKSMDGKRMDAGGGDYQKVVDQPVLTTTTNPLGGGGSRWDEQIAAAVWAEGRAGRQIKNRGGFAATLRKRLDAAGPTDDDLVQLADYRAALAADARREEQRAIASRPLETDPETLAAGNRVLDSVRARRAARAA
;
A
#
# COMPACT_ATOMS: atom_id res chain seq x y z
N MET A 1 1.58 45.42 -54.94
CA MET A 1 0.79 44.75 -53.89
C MET A 1 1.01 43.26 -54.05
N SER A 2 2.04 42.72 -53.39
CA SER A 2 2.37 41.29 -53.45
C SER A 2 1.63 40.57 -52.33
N GLY A 3 0.68 39.71 -52.67
CA GLY A 3 -0.03 38.86 -51.72
C GLY A 3 0.82 37.65 -51.38
N GLU A 4 1.25 37.53 -50.12
CA GLU A 4 1.86 36.32 -49.59
C GLU A 4 0.84 35.18 -49.60
N ALA A 5 1.14 34.14 -50.37
CA ALA A 5 0.40 32.88 -50.35
C ALA A 5 0.69 32.15 -49.03
N GLY A 6 -0.14 32.38 -48.01
CA GLY A 6 -0.06 31.69 -46.73
C GLY A 6 -0.36 30.19 -46.88
N GLY A 7 0.68 29.36 -46.78
CA GLY A 7 0.53 27.90 -46.77
C GLY A 7 -0.17 27.42 -45.48
N THR A 8 -1.16 26.54 -45.62
CA THR A 8 -1.87 25.93 -44.48
C THR A 8 -1.18 24.64 -44.04
N ILE A 9 -0.69 24.59 -42.80
CA ILE A 9 -0.14 23.36 -42.20
C ILE A 9 -1.27 22.61 -41.48
N ARG A 10 -1.45 21.33 -41.82
CA ARG A 10 -2.38 20.42 -41.11
C ARG A 10 -1.57 19.47 -40.23
N VAL A 11 -1.77 19.59 -38.91
CA VAL A 11 -1.13 18.71 -37.93
C VAL A 11 -1.98 17.46 -37.71
N HIS A 12 -1.41 16.28 -37.96
CA HIS A 12 -2.05 14.99 -37.70
C HIS A 12 -1.51 14.39 -36.40
N ARG A 13 -2.34 14.33 -35.35
CA ARG A 13 -2.01 13.65 -34.10
C ARG A 13 -2.56 12.23 -34.14
N ARG A 14 -1.69 11.23 -33.99
CA ARG A 14 -2.07 9.79 -33.97
C ARG A 14 -2.64 9.34 -32.62
N GLN A 15 -2.42 10.09 -31.56
CA GLN A 15 -2.86 9.74 -30.21
C GLN A 15 -3.48 10.96 -29.52
N SER A 16 -4.57 10.73 -28.80
CA SER A 16 -5.14 11.71 -27.89
C SER A 16 -4.22 11.85 -26.68
N TRP A 17 -3.76 13.07 -26.40
CA TRP A 17 -3.11 13.41 -25.14
C TRP A 17 -4.03 14.31 -24.34
N SER A 18 -3.80 14.37 -23.03
CA SER A 18 -4.55 15.19 -22.09
C SER A 18 -3.55 15.96 -21.24
N SER A 19 -3.73 17.28 -21.12
CA SER A 19 -2.98 18.09 -20.16
C SER A 19 -3.48 17.83 -18.75
N VAL A 20 -2.55 17.71 -17.81
CA VAL A 20 -2.85 17.56 -16.38
C VAL A 20 -2.27 18.77 -15.67
N PRO A 21 -3.04 19.50 -14.84
CA PRO A 21 -2.51 20.60 -14.04
C PRO A 21 -1.43 20.13 -13.05
N ASP A 22 -0.37 20.90 -12.89
CA ASP A 22 0.71 20.57 -11.95
C ASP A 22 0.20 20.44 -10.51
N ALA A 23 -0.81 21.24 -10.13
CA ALA A 23 -1.47 21.15 -8.83
C ALA A 23 -2.01 19.73 -8.51
N VAL A 24 -2.43 18.99 -9.54
CA VAL A 24 -2.89 17.59 -9.40
C VAL A 24 -1.69 16.66 -9.18
N LEU A 25 -0.60 16.87 -9.91
CA LEU A 25 0.59 16.03 -9.83
C LEU A 25 1.35 16.23 -8.51
N GLU A 26 1.38 17.46 -8.01
CA GLU A 26 2.12 17.86 -6.80
C GLU A 26 1.32 17.69 -5.51
N ALA A 27 0.05 17.27 -5.58
CA ALA A 27 -0.79 17.07 -4.40
C ALA A 27 -0.30 15.93 -3.49
N VAL A 28 0.53 16.28 -2.49
CA VAL A 28 1.15 15.36 -1.52
C VAL A 28 0.11 14.58 -0.69
N GLY A 29 -1.09 15.14 -0.50
CA GLY A 29 -2.17 14.52 0.26
C GLY A 29 -2.86 13.34 -0.44
N MET A 30 -2.53 13.07 -1.71
CA MET A 30 -3.17 12.04 -2.52
C MET A 30 -2.22 10.89 -2.86
N SER A 31 -2.73 9.67 -2.86
CA SER A 31 -1.99 8.56 -3.44
C SER A 31 -1.71 8.78 -4.93
N PHE A 32 -0.67 8.14 -5.45
CA PHE A 32 -0.37 8.17 -6.89
C PHE A 32 -1.55 7.67 -7.74
N GLY A 33 -2.25 6.64 -7.26
CA GLY A 33 -3.46 6.13 -7.90
C GLY A 33 -4.58 7.17 -7.97
N ALA A 34 -4.80 7.93 -6.89
CA ALA A 34 -5.79 9.01 -6.91
C ALA A 34 -5.42 10.12 -7.89
N ARG A 35 -4.14 10.53 -7.94
CA ARG A 35 -3.64 11.52 -8.92
C ARG A 35 -3.83 11.06 -10.37
N LEU A 36 -3.55 9.80 -10.66
CA LEU A 36 -3.74 9.23 -11.99
C LEU A 36 -5.23 9.21 -12.41
N VAL A 37 -6.12 8.85 -11.48
CA VAL A 37 -7.57 8.86 -11.74
C VAL A 37 -8.05 10.28 -11.99
N LEU A 38 -7.62 11.26 -11.19
CA LEU A 38 -7.96 12.67 -11.38
C LEU A 38 -7.45 13.19 -12.73
N ALA A 39 -6.19 12.91 -13.07
CA ALA A 39 -5.61 13.25 -14.36
C ALA A 39 -6.42 12.67 -15.54
N TRP A 40 -6.88 11.42 -15.42
CA TRP A 40 -7.70 10.80 -16.45
C TRP A 40 -9.09 11.43 -16.57
N LEU A 41 -9.69 11.86 -15.45
CA LEU A 41 -10.99 12.55 -15.41
C LEU A 41 -10.89 13.94 -16.05
N LEU A 42 -9.85 14.71 -15.72
CA LEU A 42 -9.61 16.06 -16.27
C LEU A 42 -9.21 16.03 -17.74
N GLY A 43 -8.72 14.89 -18.24
CA GLY A 43 -8.42 14.71 -19.65
C GLY A 43 -9.64 14.57 -20.56
N ARG A 44 -10.86 14.59 -20.01
CA ARG A 44 -12.11 14.51 -20.77
C ARG A 44 -12.66 15.91 -21.08
N PRO A 45 -13.42 16.07 -22.18
CA PRO A 45 -14.11 17.31 -22.46
C PRO A 45 -15.00 17.75 -21.30
N THR A 46 -15.19 19.05 -21.15
CA THR A 46 -16.13 19.64 -20.19
C THR A 46 -17.54 19.07 -20.42
N ASP A 47 -18.31 18.91 -19.35
CA ASP A 47 -19.68 18.34 -19.34
C ASP A 47 -19.79 16.87 -19.76
N TRP A 48 -18.67 16.14 -19.85
CA TRP A 48 -18.72 14.72 -20.15
C TRP A 48 -19.25 13.91 -18.96
N GLU A 49 -20.36 13.18 -19.16
CA GLU A 49 -20.89 12.26 -18.17
C GLU A 49 -20.15 10.91 -18.20
N ILE A 50 -19.41 10.62 -17.13
CA ILE A 50 -18.61 9.40 -17.03
C ILE A 50 -19.32 8.39 -16.14
N ARG A 51 -19.61 7.21 -16.70
CA ARG A 51 -20.03 6.06 -15.90
C ARG A 51 -18.85 5.51 -15.11
N ILE A 52 -18.96 5.51 -13.78
CA ILE A 52 -17.91 5.01 -12.87
C ILE A 52 -17.46 3.60 -13.25
N GLY A 53 -18.39 2.69 -13.59
CA GLY A 53 -18.05 1.32 -13.99
C GLY A 53 -17.20 1.24 -15.25
N HIS A 54 -17.37 2.17 -16.20
CA HIS A 54 -16.53 2.25 -17.40
C HIS A 54 -15.12 2.73 -17.04
N MET A 55 -15.02 3.81 -16.26
CA MET A 55 -13.74 4.32 -15.75
C MET A 55 -12.96 3.24 -14.99
N CYS A 56 -13.60 2.51 -14.07
CA CYS A 56 -12.95 1.43 -13.33
C CYS A 56 -12.41 0.34 -14.25
N ARG A 57 -13.15 -0.02 -15.31
CA ARG A 57 -12.68 -1.02 -16.29
C ARG A 57 -11.48 -0.51 -17.09
N VAL A 58 -11.52 0.74 -17.55
CA VAL A 58 -10.45 1.35 -18.35
C VAL A 58 -9.16 1.48 -17.54
N LEU A 59 -9.27 1.84 -16.26
CA LEU A 59 -8.13 2.06 -15.37
C LEU A 59 -7.72 0.80 -14.59
N GLY A 60 -8.39 -0.34 -14.79
CA GLY A 60 -8.11 -1.57 -14.05
C GLY A 60 -8.38 -1.46 -12.54
N LEU A 61 -9.29 -0.58 -12.13
CA LEU A 61 -9.64 -0.39 -10.72
C LEU A 61 -10.61 -1.47 -10.25
N THR A 62 -10.31 -2.05 -9.09
CA THR A 62 -11.25 -2.95 -8.42
C THR A 62 -12.40 -2.15 -7.80
N GLU A 63 -13.52 -2.82 -7.58
CA GLU A 63 -14.70 -2.23 -6.90
C GLU A 63 -14.37 -1.69 -5.49
N LYS A 64 -13.33 -2.23 -4.84
CA LYS A 64 -12.85 -1.77 -3.53
C LYS A 64 -11.89 -0.59 -3.61
N THR A 65 -11.16 -0.47 -4.71
CA THR A 65 -10.16 0.59 -4.91
C THR A 65 -10.84 1.94 -5.16
N TRP A 66 -11.92 1.95 -5.94
CA TRP A 66 -12.61 3.20 -6.28
C TRP A 66 -13.14 3.97 -5.07
N PRO A 67 -13.89 3.38 -4.12
CA PRO A 67 -14.35 4.11 -2.93
C PRO A 67 -13.21 4.77 -2.16
N ARG A 68 -12.08 4.09 -2.00
CA ARG A 68 -10.88 4.65 -1.35
C ARG A 68 -10.32 5.84 -2.11
N ILE A 69 -10.13 5.71 -3.43
CA ILE A 69 -9.63 6.80 -4.27
C ILE A 69 -10.60 7.99 -4.23
N ARG A 70 -11.90 7.74 -4.35
CA ARG A 70 -12.93 8.77 -4.27
C ARG A 70 -12.87 9.52 -2.94
N ASP A 71 -12.69 8.81 -1.84
CA ASP A 71 -12.60 9.42 -0.52
C ASP A 71 -11.29 10.23 -0.36
N GLU A 72 -10.19 9.80 -0.98
CA GLU A 72 -8.94 10.59 -1.09
C GLU A 72 -9.15 11.87 -1.94
N LEU A 73 -9.80 11.76 -3.11
CA LEU A 73 -10.10 12.91 -3.98
C LEU A 73 -11.04 13.90 -3.29
N ARG A 74 -12.03 13.39 -2.56
CA ARG A 74 -12.91 14.20 -1.72
C ARG A 74 -12.06 14.87 -0.66
N ALA A 75 -11.33 14.13 0.17
CA ALA A 75 -10.48 14.74 1.20
C ALA A 75 -9.49 15.78 0.65
N ALA A 76 -9.05 15.62 -0.60
CA ALA A 76 -8.16 16.52 -1.34
C ALA A 76 -8.88 17.74 -1.99
N GLY A 77 -10.21 17.83 -1.90
CA GLY A 77 -10.99 18.95 -2.42
C GLY A 77 -11.23 18.92 -3.93
N PHE A 78 -10.86 17.86 -4.62
CA PHE A 78 -11.01 17.73 -6.08
C PHE A 78 -12.29 17.00 -6.50
N PHE A 79 -13.05 16.47 -5.54
CA PHE A 79 -14.26 15.69 -5.81
C PHE A 79 -15.41 16.10 -4.90
N GLU A 80 -16.53 16.47 -5.51
CA GLU A 80 -17.78 16.78 -4.84
C GLU A 80 -18.88 15.80 -5.28
N SER A 81 -19.77 15.47 -4.35
CA SER A 81 -20.89 14.58 -4.61
C SER A 81 -22.13 15.14 -3.93
N GLU A 82 -23.06 15.58 -4.75
CA GLU A 82 -24.33 16.13 -4.31
C GLU A 82 -25.44 15.11 -4.56
N ARG A 83 -26.29 14.90 -3.55
CA ARG A 83 -27.48 14.04 -3.67
C ARG A 83 -28.69 14.91 -3.93
N THR A 84 -29.10 15.02 -5.19
CA THR A 84 -30.29 15.79 -5.57
C THR A 84 -31.51 14.87 -5.61
N ARG A 85 -32.62 15.27 -4.99
CA ARG A 85 -33.91 14.59 -5.16
C ARG A 85 -34.53 15.10 -6.46
N ARG A 86 -34.85 14.21 -7.41
CA ARG A 86 -35.58 14.63 -8.61
C ARG A 86 -36.91 15.27 -8.21
N LYS A 87 -37.25 16.39 -8.84
CA LYS A 87 -38.52 17.08 -8.64
C LYS A 87 -39.68 16.19 -9.09
N GLU A 88 -40.80 16.37 -8.42
CA GLU A 88 -42.04 15.63 -8.59
C GLU A 88 -42.61 15.88 -10.00
N GLY A 89 -42.50 14.89 -10.89
CA GLY A 89 -42.97 14.99 -12.28
C GLY A 89 -42.35 13.98 -13.26
N GLU A 90 -41.08 13.58 -13.07
CA GLU A 90 -40.35 12.69 -14.01
C GLU A 90 -40.04 11.29 -13.46
N GLY A 91 -40.59 10.94 -12.30
CA GLY A 91 -40.32 9.67 -11.62
C GLY A 91 -40.23 9.91 -10.12
N MET A 92 -41.31 9.55 -9.44
CA MET A 92 -41.52 9.75 -8.01
C MET A 92 -40.31 9.29 -7.18
N GLY A 93 -39.64 10.23 -6.51
CA GLY A 93 -38.75 9.97 -5.37
C GLY A 93 -37.37 9.36 -5.63
N ARG A 94 -36.89 9.26 -6.87
CA ARG A 94 -35.53 8.75 -7.11
C ARG A 94 -34.47 9.80 -6.75
N PHE A 95 -33.47 9.37 -5.99
CA PHE A 95 -32.27 10.16 -5.71
C PHE A 95 -31.30 10.05 -6.89
N GLU A 96 -30.78 11.20 -7.32
CA GLU A 96 -29.76 11.29 -8.35
C GLU A 96 -28.47 11.79 -7.70
N TRP A 97 -27.39 11.06 -7.90
CA TRP A 97 -26.07 11.45 -7.43
C TRP A 97 -25.38 12.24 -8.53
N ARG A 98 -25.13 13.53 -8.29
CA ARG A 98 -24.32 14.38 -9.15
C ARG A 98 -22.92 14.42 -8.59
N ASN A 99 -21.95 14.01 -9.39
CA ASN A 99 -20.54 14.04 -9.01
C ASN A 99 -19.84 15.08 -9.87
N ALA A 100 -19.10 15.98 -9.24
CA ALA A 100 -18.32 17.00 -9.91
C ALA A 100 -16.84 16.82 -9.55
N VAL A 101 -15.99 17.06 -10.53
CA VAL A 101 -14.53 17.03 -10.40
C VAL A 101 -14.00 18.37 -10.85
N THR A 102 -13.06 18.92 -10.09
CA THR A 102 -12.45 20.22 -10.38
C THR A 102 -10.95 20.07 -10.57
N ASP A 103 -10.36 20.98 -11.33
CA ASP A 103 -8.93 21.09 -11.58
C ASP A 103 -8.18 21.79 -10.44
N ALA A 104 -8.88 22.67 -9.71
CA ALA A 104 -8.44 23.30 -8.48
C ALA A 104 -9.18 22.71 -7.27
N PRO A 105 -8.53 22.61 -6.09
CA PRO A 105 -9.19 22.15 -4.88
C PRO A 105 -10.26 23.16 -4.46
N LEU A 106 -11.50 22.68 -4.30
CA LEU A 106 -12.68 23.47 -3.92
C LEU A 106 -12.55 24.09 -2.52
N TYR A 107 -11.72 23.49 -1.68
CA TYR A 107 -11.43 23.96 -0.34
C TYR A 107 -9.94 23.82 -0.06
N ALA A 108 -9.36 24.88 0.50
CA ALA A 108 -8.01 24.83 1.05
C ALA A 108 -8.02 23.87 2.23
N ILE A 109 -7.46 22.68 2.05
CA ILE A 109 -7.24 21.77 3.17
C ILE A 109 -6.12 22.41 3.98
N PRO A 110 -6.36 22.78 5.25
CA PRO A 110 -5.27 23.22 6.09
C PRO A 110 -4.21 22.12 6.05
N PRO A 111 -2.93 22.45 5.78
CA PRO A 111 -1.89 21.45 5.65
C PRO A 111 -1.98 20.56 6.88
N LYS A 112 -2.19 19.25 6.64
CA LYS A 112 -2.34 18.27 7.70
C LYS A 112 -1.08 18.38 8.55
N ARG A 113 -1.17 19.13 9.66
CA ARG A 113 -0.04 19.31 10.58
C ARG A 113 0.37 17.90 10.92
N GLY A 114 1.59 17.52 10.53
CA GLY A 114 2.08 16.16 10.73
C GLY A 114 1.71 15.73 12.13
N ASN A 115 1.17 14.52 12.26
CA ASN A 115 0.66 13.95 13.50
C ASN A 115 1.73 13.96 14.61
N GLY A 116 2.01 15.13 15.19
CA GLY A 116 2.44 15.25 16.56
C GLY A 116 1.22 14.83 17.35
N SER A 117 1.28 13.60 17.85
CA SER A 117 0.33 13.06 18.82
C SER A 117 0.18 14.10 19.94
N THR A 118 -0.80 14.99 19.79
CA THR A 118 -1.21 15.88 20.85
C THR A 118 -2.17 15.03 21.64
N ILE A 119 -1.61 14.33 22.62
CA ILE A 119 -2.37 13.66 23.67
C ILE A 119 -3.36 14.72 24.18
N PRO A 120 -4.68 14.53 24.02
CA PRO A 120 -5.63 15.49 24.59
C PRO A 120 -5.38 15.52 26.10
N PRO A 121 -5.24 16.70 26.73
CA PRO A 121 -5.17 16.76 28.19
C PRO A 121 -6.44 16.10 28.70
N LYS A 122 -6.29 14.98 29.40
CA LYS A 122 -7.38 14.36 30.15
C LYS A 122 -7.94 15.43 31.08
N SER A 123 -9.14 15.91 30.78
CA SER A 123 -9.98 16.60 31.76
C SER A 123 -10.08 15.68 32.98
N MET A 124 -9.42 16.07 34.07
CA MET A 124 -9.69 15.48 35.38
C MET A 124 -11.08 15.97 35.79
N ASP A 125 -12.10 15.16 35.50
CA ASP A 125 -13.37 15.28 36.20
C ASP A 125 -13.12 14.93 37.66
N GLY A 126 -13.21 15.97 38.50
CA GLY A 126 -13.04 15.89 39.93
C GLY A 126 -14.10 14.99 40.55
N LYS A 127 -13.66 13.83 41.04
CA LYS A 127 -14.35 13.09 42.09
C LYS A 127 -13.44 13.01 43.30
N ARG A 128 -13.62 13.96 44.22
CA ARG A 128 -13.24 13.82 45.63
C ARG A 128 -13.92 12.57 46.19
N MET A 129 -13.18 11.68 46.85
CA MET A 129 -13.45 11.23 48.23
C MET A 129 -12.19 10.54 48.80
N ASP A 130 -11.67 11.18 49.85
CA ASP A 130 -11.25 10.64 51.14
C ASP A 130 -10.16 9.55 51.26
N ALA A 131 -9.06 10.02 51.85
CA ALA A 131 -8.38 9.47 53.02
C ALA A 131 -7.96 7.99 53.01
N GLY A 132 -6.66 7.78 52.81
CA GLY A 132 -5.98 6.54 53.16
C GLY A 132 -4.49 6.66 52.90
N GLY A 133 -3.74 7.03 53.94
CA GLY A 133 -2.29 7.14 53.90
C GLY A 133 -1.61 5.81 53.54
N GLY A 134 -0.47 5.93 52.87
CA GLY A 134 0.38 4.80 52.52
C GLY A 134 1.59 5.29 51.74
N ASP A 135 2.67 5.54 52.47
CA ASP A 135 4.02 5.74 51.95
C ASP A 135 4.41 4.61 50.99
N TYR A 136 4.80 4.93 49.76
CA TYR A 136 5.89 4.23 49.06
C TYR A 136 6.54 5.16 48.02
N GLN A 137 7.72 5.67 48.37
CA GLN A 137 8.76 5.94 47.38
C GLN A 137 9.17 4.62 46.72
N LYS A 138 9.16 4.56 45.39
CA LYS A 138 10.21 3.88 44.64
C LYS A 138 10.33 4.45 43.23
N VAL A 139 11.30 5.35 43.08
CA VAL A 139 11.93 5.66 41.80
C VAL A 139 12.56 4.36 41.32
N VAL A 140 12.08 3.83 40.19
CA VAL A 140 12.76 2.80 39.44
C VAL A 140 12.98 3.37 38.06
N ASP A 141 14.25 3.64 37.76
CA ASP A 141 14.74 3.92 36.42
C ASP A 141 14.22 2.83 35.47
N GLN A 142 13.35 3.21 34.54
CA GLN A 142 13.05 2.36 33.40
C GLN A 142 14.21 2.48 32.41
N PRO A 143 14.84 1.37 31.98
CA PRO A 143 15.75 1.42 30.86
C PRO A 143 14.95 1.83 29.62
N VAL A 144 15.46 2.86 28.93
CA VAL A 144 14.96 3.32 27.64
C VAL A 144 14.94 2.12 26.69
N LEU A 145 13.75 1.60 26.40
CA LEU A 145 13.55 0.60 25.34
C LEU A 145 13.90 1.28 24.01
N THR A 146 15.06 0.94 23.48
CA THR A 146 15.46 1.20 22.10
C THR A 146 14.35 0.70 21.19
N THR A 147 13.65 1.65 20.57
CA THR A 147 12.63 1.37 19.58
C THR A 147 13.35 0.88 18.33
N THR A 148 13.42 -0.44 18.16
CA THR A 148 13.79 -1.07 16.89
C THR A 148 12.87 -0.54 15.81
N THR A 149 13.46 0.21 14.89
CA THR A 149 12.88 0.76 13.67
C THR A 149 12.40 -0.37 12.77
N ASN A 150 11.08 -0.57 12.70
CA ASN A 150 10.46 -1.47 11.74
C ASN A 150 10.32 -0.75 10.38
N PRO A 151 10.87 -1.28 9.28
CA PRO A 151 10.94 -0.59 7.99
C PRO A 151 9.68 -0.76 7.12
N LEU A 152 8.47 -0.79 7.70
CA LEU A 152 7.21 -0.72 6.95
C LEU A 152 6.15 0.02 7.79
N GLY A 153 6.03 1.33 7.57
CA GLY A 153 5.20 2.27 8.31
C GLY A 153 3.69 2.09 8.15
N GLY A 154 3.14 1.04 8.75
CA GLY A 154 1.76 1.01 9.24
C GLY A 154 1.84 0.80 10.75
N GLY A 155 1.05 1.54 11.54
CA GLY A 155 0.99 1.37 13.01
C GLY A 155 0.47 -0.01 13.38
N GLY A 156 1.33 -1.02 13.26
CA GLY A 156 1.01 -2.41 13.53
C GLY A 156 0.63 -2.55 14.99
N SER A 157 -0.50 -3.20 15.23
CA SER A 157 -0.85 -3.59 16.59
C SER A 157 0.24 -4.51 17.12
N ARG A 158 0.59 -4.38 18.40
CA ARG A 158 1.52 -5.27 19.12
C ARG A 158 1.25 -6.76 18.87
N TRP A 159 0.01 -7.12 18.54
CA TRP A 159 -0.45 -8.49 18.33
C TRP A 159 -0.47 -8.95 16.87
N ASP A 160 -0.05 -8.13 15.91
CA ASP A 160 -0.20 -8.50 14.49
C ASP A 160 0.59 -9.75 14.11
N GLU A 161 1.76 -9.95 14.71
CA GLU A 161 2.55 -11.17 14.50
C GLU A 161 1.86 -12.41 15.10
N GLN A 162 1.26 -12.27 16.28
CA GLN A 162 0.49 -13.34 16.95
C GLN A 162 -0.76 -13.72 16.14
N ILE A 163 -1.42 -12.72 15.55
CA ILE A 163 -2.59 -12.92 14.69
C ILE A 163 -2.18 -13.62 13.39
N ALA A 164 -1.06 -13.24 12.79
CA ALA A 164 -0.53 -13.90 11.61
C ALA A 164 -0.22 -15.38 11.88
N ALA A 165 0.40 -15.68 13.03
CA ALA A 165 0.71 -17.04 13.47
C ALA A 165 -0.55 -17.90 13.64
N ALA A 166 -1.58 -17.38 14.34
CA ALA A 166 -2.84 -18.10 14.52
C ALA A 166 -3.56 -18.38 13.20
N VAL A 167 -3.57 -17.40 12.28
CA VAL A 167 -4.17 -17.57 10.95
C VAL A 167 -3.41 -18.61 10.11
N TRP A 168 -2.07 -18.66 10.23
CA TRP A 168 -1.25 -19.68 9.59
C TRP A 168 -1.52 -21.08 10.18
N ALA A 169 -1.64 -21.18 11.50
CA ALA A 169 -1.93 -22.43 12.20
C ALA A 169 -3.30 -23.03 11.81
N GLU A 170 -4.34 -22.20 11.70
CA GLU A 170 -5.66 -22.61 11.20
C GLU A 170 -5.60 -23.16 9.76
N GLY A 171 -4.83 -22.50 8.89
CA GLY A 171 -4.61 -22.97 7.52
C GLY A 171 -3.89 -24.32 7.47
N ARG A 172 -2.88 -24.51 8.33
CA ARG A 172 -2.15 -25.79 8.45
C ARG A 172 -3.05 -26.91 8.98
N ALA A 173 -4.00 -26.60 9.87
CA ALA A 173 -4.98 -27.54 10.38
C ALA A 173 -6.11 -27.86 9.38
N GLY A 174 -6.09 -27.26 8.18
CA GLY A 174 -7.13 -27.44 7.17
C GLY A 174 -8.45 -26.75 7.51
N ARG A 175 -8.48 -25.88 8.52
CA ARG A 175 -9.68 -25.14 8.93
C ARG A 175 -9.84 -23.89 8.07
N GLN A 176 -10.99 -23.76 7.41
CA GLN A 176 -11.28 -22.60 6.58
C GLN A 176 -11.83 -21.44 7.44
N ILE A 177 -11.05 -20.37 7.56
CA ILE A 177 -11.50 -19.13 8.20
C ILE A 177 -12.44 -18.38 7.23
N LYS A 178 -13.76 -18.45 7.47
CA LYS A 178 -14.79 -17.79 6.63
C LYS A 178 -14.61 -16.27 6.52
N ASN A 179 -14.15 -15.61 7.58
CA ASN A 179 -13.88 -14.17 7.59
C ASN A 179 -12.59 -13.86 8.37
N ARG A 180 -11.48 -13.68 7.65
CA ARG A 180 -10.16 -13.42 8.25
C ARG A 180 -10.13 -12.13 9.07
N GLY A 181 -10.82 -11.07 8.63
CA GLY A 181 -10.87 -9.79 9.35
C GLY A 181 -11.62 -9.90 10.68
N GLY A 182 -12.76 -10.60 10.68
CA GLY A 182 -13.52 -10.88 11.89
C GLY A 182 -12.75 -11.76 12.88
N PHE A 183 -12.09 -12.81 12.39
CA PHE A 183 -11.21 -13.66 13.20
C PHE A 183 -10.09 -12.86 13.87
N ALA A 184 -9.37 -12.04 13.10
CA ALA A 184 -8.29 -11.20 13.61
C ALA A 184 -8.78 -10.20 14.67
N ALA A 185 -9.96 -9.59 14.47
CA ALA A 185 -10.54 -8.67 15.45
C ALA A 185 -10.91 -9.36 16.77
N THR A 186 -11.54 -10.54 16.70
CA THR A 186 -11.87 -11.34 17.89
C THR A 186 -10.63 -11.79 18.63
N LEU A 187 -9.60 -12.26 17.91
CA LEU A 187 -8.33 -12.69 18.48
C LEU A 187 -7.60 -11.53 19.16
N ARG A 188 -7.54 -10.37 18.50
CA ARG A 188 -6.95 -9.15 19.08
C ARG A 188 -7.65 -8.77 20.38
N LYS A 189 -8.99 -8.73 20.39
CA LYS A 189 -9.77 -8.44 21.59
C LYS A 189 -9.48 -9.42 22.73
N ARG A 190 -9.30 -10.72 22.44
CA ARG A 190 -8.91 -11.72 23.44
C ARG A 190 -7.49 -11.46 23.97
N LEU A 191 -6.52 -11.22 23.09
CA LEU A 191 -5.13 -10.95 23.46
C LEU A 191 -4.99 -9.67 24.29
N ASP A 192 -5.76 -8.63 23.96
CA ASP A 192 -5.81 -7.39 24.75
C ASP A 192 -6.40 -7.62 26.15
N ALA A 193 -7.40 -8.50 26.28
CA ALA A 193 -8.10 -8.74 27.53
C ALA A 193 -7.37 -9.72 28.46
N ALA A 194 -6.80 -10.80 27.91
CA ALA A 194 -6.26 -11.92 28.68
C ALA A 194 -4.77 -12.20 28.40
N GLY A 195 -4.16 -11.54 27.42
CA GLY A 195 -2.83 -11.87 26.94
C GLY A 195 -2.79 -13.13 26.06
N PRO A 196 -1.59 -13.48 25.56
CA PRO A 196 -1.36 -14.73 24.83
C PRO A 196 -1.43 -15.94 25.78
N THR A 197 -2.05 -17.01 25.32
CA THR A 197 -2.02 -18.33 25.99
C THR A 197 -0.76 -19.08 25.58
N ASP A 198 -0.44 -20.17 26.29
CA ASP A 198 0.71 -21.03 25.93
C ASP A 198 0.58 -21.60 24.51
N ASP A 199 -0.64 -21.97 24.10
CA ASP A 199 -0.93 -22.41 22.72
C ASP A 199 -0.62 -21.33 21.68
N ASP A 200 -0.92 -20.06 21.98
CA ASP A 200 -0.56 -18.94 21.09
C ASP A 200 0.96 -18.84 20.94
N LEU A 201 1.71 -18.99 22.03
CA LEU A 201 3.16 -18.90 22.02
C LEU A 201 3.80 -20.04 21.22
N VAL A 202 3.27 -21.27 21.34
CA VAL A 202 3.68 -22.42 20.53
C VAL A 202 3.41 -22.17 19.05
N GLN A 203 2.20 -21.69 18.72
CA GLN A 203 1.85 -21.35 17.33
C GLN A 203 2.76 -20.26 16.75
N LEU A 204 3.13 -19.25 17.55
CA LEU A 204 4.06 -18.20 17.14
C LEU A 204 5.46 -18.75 16.87
N ALA A 205 5.95 -19.64 17.73
CA ALA A 205 7.25 -20.29 17.54
C ALA A 205 7.28 -21.13 16.25
N ASP A 206 6.24 -21.93 16.01
CA ASP A 206 6.09 -22.73 14.79
C ASP A 206 6.01 -21.86 13.53
N TYR A 207 5.26 -20.76 13.61
CA TYR A 207 5.13 -19.79 12.51
C TYR A 207 6.49 -19.16 12.17
N ARG A 208 7.25 -18.70 13.18
CA ARG A 208 8.60 -18.15 12.98
C ARG A 208 9.57 -19.17 12.41
N ALA A 209 9.51 -20.43 12.88
CA ALA A 209 10.33 -21.50 12.36
C ALA A 209 10.02 -21.80 10.88
N ALA A 210 8.73 -21.74 10.49
CA ALA A 210 8.31 -21.90 9.11
C ALA A 210 8.84 -20.76 8.22
N LEU A 211 8.70 -19.50 8.64
CA LEU A 211 9.26 -18.36 7.92
C LEU A 211 10.78 -18.46 7.75
N ALA A 212 11.50 -18.88 8.79
CA ALA A 212 12.94 -19.11 8.70
C ALA A 212 13.32 -20.28 7.77
N ALA A 213 12.47 -21.31 7.67
CA ALA A 213 12.67 -22.39 6.71
C ALA A 213 12.45 -21.92 5.26
N ASP A 214 11.42 -21.12 5.02
CA ASP A 214 11.13 -20.57 3.69
C ASP A 214 12.22 -19.58 3.24
N ALA A 215 12.69 -18.70 4.12
CA ALA A 215 13.81 -17.81 3.85
C ALA A 215 15.09 -18.58 3.45
N ARG A 216 15.41 -19.68 4.15
CA ARG A 216 16.55 -20.55 3.79
C ARG A 216 16.37 -21.23 2.43
N ARG A 217 15.13 -21.62 2.09
CA ARG A 217 14.83 -22.19 0.77
C ARG A 217 14.99 -21.16 -0.33
N GLU A 218 14.57 -19.92 -0.09
CA GLU A 218 14.76 -18.81 -1.04
C GLU A 218 16.25 -18.47 -1.21
N GLU A 219 17.02 -18.44 -0.13
CA GLU A 219 18.47 -18.25 -0.19
C GLU A 219 19.17 -19.38 -0.97
N GLN A 220 18.82 -20.65 -0.70
CA GLN A 220 19.33 -21.78 -1.46
C GLN A 220 18.95 -21.72 -2.94
N ARG A 221 17.72 -21.29 -3.27
CA ARG A 221 17.29 -21.04 -4.65
C ARG A 221 18.08 -19.91 -5.28
N ALA A 222 18.32 -18.82 -4.54
CA ALA A 222 19.10 -17.69 -5.01
C ALA A 222 20.54 -18.13 -5.33
N ILE A 223 21.18 -18.90 -4.44
CA ILE A 223 22.51 -19.48 -4.64
C ILE A 223 22.53 -20.41 -5.87
N ALA A 224 21.54 -21.29 -6.01
CA ALA A 224 21.45 -22.21 -7.15
C ALA A 224 21.16 -21.49 -8.48
N SER A 225 20.43 -20.37 -8.44
CA SER A 225 20.10 -19.55 -9.61
C SER A 225 21.19 -18.54 -9.97
N ARG A 226 22.13 -18.29 -9.05
CA ARG A 226 23.22 -17.36 -9.30
C ARG A 226 24.02 -17.94 -10.47
N PRO A 227 24.11 -17.23 -11.61
CA PRO A 227 24.92 -17.71 -12.71
C PRO A 227 26.32 -17.97 -12.16
N LEU A 228 26.87 -19.15 -12.46
CA LEU A 228 28.27 -19.42 -12.18
C LEU A 228 29.04 -18.31 -12.87
N GLU A 229 29.50 -17.35 -12.09
CA GLU A 229 30.36 -16.27 -12.53
C GLU A 229 31.67 -16.96 -12.85
N THR A 230 31.72 -17.55 -14.04
CA THR A 230 32.91 -18.17 -14.58
C THR A 230 33.83 -17.03 -14.86
N ASP A 231 34.67 -16.73 -13.87
CA ASP A 231 35.76 -15.80 -14.03
C ASP A 231 36.48 -16.12 -15.35
N PRO A 232 36.60 -15.16 -16.27
CA PRO A 232 37.19 -15.38 -17.59
C PRO A 232 38.62 -15.93 -17.50
N GLU A 233 39.36 -15.65 -16.42
CA GLU A 233 40.68 -16.26 -16.20
C GLU A 233 40.56 -17.76 -15.87
N THR A 234 39.57 -18.15 -15.08
CA THR A 234 39.29 -19.56 -14.76
C THR A 234 38.85 -20.35 -16.00
N LEU A 235 38.05 -19.75 -16.89
CA LEU A 235 37.72 -20.33 -18.20
C LEU A 235 38.94 -20.45 -19.11
N ALA A 236 39.78 -19.41 -19.15
CA ALA A 236 41.00 -19.42 -19.94
C ALA A 236 41.99 -20.49 -19.45
N ALA A 237 42.13 -20.66 -18.13
CA ALA A 237 42.96 -21.71 -17.53
C ALA A 237 42.44 -23.11 -17.87
N GLY A 238 41.11 -23.33 -17.77
CA GLY A 238 40.49 -24.59 -18.16
C GLY A 238 40.73 -24.96 -19.62
N ASN A 239 40.59 -24.00 -20.54
CA ASN A 239 40.83 -24.20 -21.96
C ASN A 239 42.30 -24.56 -22.26
N ARG A 240 43.27 -23.91 -21.60
CA ARG A 240 44.70 -24.25 -21.76
C ARG A 240 45.00 -25.69 -21.36
N VAL A 241 44.39 -26.19 -20.29
CA VAL A 241 44.59 -27.58 -19.84
C VAL A 241 43.99 -28.55 -20.86
N LEU A 242 42.79 -28.29 -21.36
CA LEU A 242 42.15 -29.12 -22.39
C LEU A 242 42.95 -29.17 -23.68
N ASP A 243 43.46 -28.03 -24.14
CA ASP A 243 44.31 -27.95 -25.33
C ASP A 243 45.62 -28.72 -25.15
N SER A 244 46.23 -28.65 -23.96
CA SER A 244 47.43 -29.42 -23.61
C SER A 244 47.18 -30.94 -23.66
N VAL A 245 46.03 -31.40 -23.18
CA VAL A 245 45.63 -32.81 -23.22
C VAL A 245 45.36 -33.28 -24.66
N ARG A 246 44.69 -32.45 -25.47
CA ARG A 246 44.45 -32.73 -26.89
C ARG A 246 45.76 -32.86 -27.66
N ALA A 247 46.71 -31.95 -27.46
CA ALA A 247 48.03 -32.00 -28.07
C ALA A 247 48.79 -33.30 -27.71
N ARG A 248 48.77 -33.71 -26.43
CA ARG A 248 49.40 -34.97 -25.98
C ARG A 248 48.75 -36.21 -26.57
N ARG A 249 47.42 -36.22 -26.78
CA ARG A 249 46.73 -37.34 -27.43
C ARG A 249 47.08 -37.43 -28.92
N ALA A 250 47.13 -36.30 -29.63
CA ALA A 250 47.51 -36.28 -31.04
C ALA A 250 48.94 -36.81 -31.26
N ALA A 251 49.88 -36.40 -30.41
CA ALA A 251 51.27 -36.85 -30.46
C ALA A 251 51.48 -38.35 -30.14
N ARG A 252 50.52 -39.01 -29.48
CA ARG A 252 50.56 -40.46 -29.24
C ARG A 252 49.94 -41.30 -30.37
N ALA A 253 49.17 -40.67 -31.25
CA ALA A 253 48.47 -41.32 -32.34
C ALA A 253 49.22 -41.27 -33.67
N ALA A 254 50.21 -40.38 -33.78
CA ALA A 254 51.18 -40.30 -34.87
C ALA A 254 52.42 -41.14 -34.53
#